data_AF-A0A7K1KHN1-F1
#
_entry.id   AF-A0A7K1KHN1-F1
#
_cell.length_a   1.000
_cell.length_b   1.000
_cell.length_c   1.000
_cell.angle_alpha   90.00
_cell.angle_beta   90.00
_cell.angle_gamma   90.00
#
_symmetry.space_group_name_H-M   'P 1'
#
loop_
_entity.id
_entity.type
_entity.pdbx_description
1 polymer ?
#
loop_
_entity_poly.entity_id
_entity_poly.type
_entity_poly.pdbx_seq_one_letter_code
_entity_poly.pdbx_strand_id
1 'polypeptide(L)' 'MSDETLGDLRRELDRFKSEQYRDHGYAAAHLAGAVEMLLEEAEPSVGERLNEGYRAG' A
#
# COMPACT_ATOMS: atom_id res chain seq x y z
N MET A 1 -6.60 -1.72 -9.54
CA MET A 1 -7.02 -1.16 -8.24
C MET A 1 -8.47 -0.71 -8.36
N SER A 2 -9.31 -1.12 -7.42
CA SER A 2 -10.71 -0.68 -7.34
C SER A 2 -10.80 0.64 -6.53
N ASP A 3 -11.89 1.40 -6.69
CA ASP A 3 -12.13 2.61 -5.88
C ASP A 3 -12.27 2.29 -4.37
N GLU A 4 -12.64 1.05 -4.03
CA GLU A 4 -12.81 0.57 -2.66
C GLU A 4 -11.46 0.48 -1.92
N THR A 5 -10.45 -0.09 -2.60
CA THR A 5 -9.05 -0.22 -2.16
C THR A 5 -8.42 1.17 -1.85
N LEU A 6 -8.72 2.19 -2.66
CA LEU A 6 -8.25 3.57 -2.43
C LEU A 6 -9.01 4.29 -1.30
N GLY A 7 -10.30 3.97 -1.13
CA GLY A 7 -11.11 4.49 -0.03
C GLY A 7 -10.60 4.03 1.34
N ASP A 8 -10.22 2.75 1.44
CA ASP A 8 -9.66 2.18 2.67
C ASP A 8 -8.29 2.76 3.00
N LEU A 9 -7.41 2.94 2.00
CA LEU A 9 -6.14 3.66 2.20
C LEU A 9 -6.37 5.05 2.78
N ARG A 10 -7.31 5.79 2.18
CA ARG A 10 -7.57 7.17 2.58
C ARG A 10 -8.11 7.26 4.01
N ARG A 11 -8.96 6.32 4.41
CA ARG A 11 -9.47 6.21 5.78
C ARG A 11 -8.34 5.93 6.77
N GLU A 12 -7.45 5.00 6.46
CA GLU A 12 -6.35 4.64 7.36
C GLU A 12 -5.28 5.75 7.43
N LEU A 13 -5.08 6.48 6.33
CA LEU A 13 -4.23 7.68 6.30
C LEU A 13 -4.77 8.81 7.19
N ASP A 14 -6.08 9.03 7.18
CA ASP A 14 -6.71 10.04 8.05
C ASP A 14 -6.69 9.62 9.53
N ARG A 15 -6.82 8.31 9.80
CA ARG A 15 -6.63 7.76 11.14
C ARG A 15 -5.19 7.94 11.64
N PHE A 16 -4.20 7.62 10.82
CA PHE A 16 -2.78 7.85 11.10
C PHE A 16 -2.53 9.32 11.45
N LYS A 17 -3.10 10.27 10.68
CA LYS A 17 -2.92 11.70 10.93
C LYS A 17 -3.47 12.16 12.28
N SER A 18 -4.50 11.49 12.79
CA SER A 18 -5.08 11.75 14.12
C SER A 18 -4.28 11.09 15.24
N GLU A 19 -3.71 9.90 15.00
CA GLU A 19 -3.02 9.11 16.02
C GLU A 19 -1.52 9.43 16.13
N GLN A 20 -0.91 9.97 15.07
CA GLN A 20 0.51 10.37 15.07
C GLN A 20 0.84 11.31 16.23
N TYR A 21 -0.07 12.17 16.68
CA TYR A 21 0.20 13.10 17.79
C TYR A 21 0.21 12.43 19.18
N ARG A 22 -0.23 11.17 19.29
CA ARG A 22 -0.28 10.41 20.55
C ARG A 22 0.87 9.40 20.67
N ASP A 23 1.16 8.67 19.60
CA ASP A 23 2.22 7.67 19.58
C ASP A 23 2.74 7.50 18.14
N HIS A 24 3.90 8.08 17.87
CA HIS A 24 4.52 8.06 16.54
C HIS A 24 4.87 6.65 16.05
N GLY A 25 5.20 5.72 16.95
CA GLY A 25 5.66 4.38 16.56
C GLY A 25 4.51 3.46 16.15
N TYR A 26 3.44 3.45 16.95
CA TYR A 26 2.26 2.63 16.68
C TYR A 26 1.53 3.09 15.41
N ALA A 27 1.39 4.41 15.23
CA ALA A 27 0.76 4.96 14.04
C ALA A 27 1.57 4.62 12.77
N ALA A 28 2.89 4.75 12.80
CA ALA A 28 3.74 4.45 11.65
C ALA A 28 3.68 2.97 11.24
N ALA A 29 3.63 2.05 12.20
CA ALA A 29 3.51 0.62 11.94
C ALA A 29 2.16 0.26 11.28
N HIS A 30 1.05 0.84 11.75
CA HIS A 30 -0.28 0.63 11.16
C HIS A 30 -0.38 1.16 9.74
N LEU A 31 0.16 2.36 9.49
CA LEU A 31 0.17 2.94 8.14
C LEU A 31 1.01 2.11 7.17
N ALA A 32 2.19 1.62 7.61
CA ALA A 32 3.05 0.78 6.80
C ALA A 32 2.34 -0.52 6.37
N GLY A 33 1.66 -1.21 7.30
CA GLY A 33 0.92 -2.42 6.99
C GLY A 33 -0.27 -2.20 6.04
N ALA A 34 -0.99 -1.08 6.20
CA ALA A 34 -2.06 -0.71 5.26
C ALA A 34 -1.52 -0.47 3.85
N VAL A 35 -0.38 0.20 3.70
CA VAL A 35 0.26 0.43 2.40
C VAL A 35 0.77 -0.87 1.77
N GLU A 36 1.38 -1.76 2.55
CA GLU A 36 1.83 -3.08 2.07
C GLU A 36 0.68 -3.89 1.47
N MET A 37 -0.46 -3.99 2.17
CA MET A 37 -1.64 -4.71 1.67
C MET A 37 -2.17 -4.15 0.33
N LEU A 38 -2.10 -2.83 0.15
CA LEU A 38 -2.56 -2.20 -1.09
C LEU A 38 -1.59 -2.39 -2.25
N LEU A 39 -0.29 -2.46 -1.96
CA LEU A 39 0.72 -2.80 -2.96
C LEU A 39 0.57 -4.25 -3.39
N GLU A 40 0.35 -5.18 -2.45
CA GLU A 40 0.07 -6.59 -2.75
C GLU A 40 -1.19 -6.76 -3.61
N GLU A 41 -2.29 -6.07 -3.28
CA GLU A 41 -3.52 -6.12 -4.05
C GLU A 41 -3.40 -5.44 -5.43
N ALA A 42 -2.52 -4.46 -5.55
CA ALA A 42 -2.24 -3.76 -6.80
C ALA A 42 -1.24 -4.48 -7.70
N GLU A 43 -0.62 -5.55 -7.25
CA GLU A 43 0.20 -6.42 -8.08
C GLU A 43 -0.64 -7.55 -8.72
N PRO A 44 -1.29 -7.27 -9.86
CA PRO A 44 -1.33 -8.21 -10.96
C PRO A 44 -0.66 -7.57 -12.18
N SER A 45 0.51 -8.10 -12.58
CA SER A 45 1.34 -7.76 -13.78
C SER A 45 2.69 -7.02 -13.60
N VAL A 46 3.31 -6.95 -12.40
CA VAL A 46 4.74 -6.58 -12.30
C VAL A 46 5.64 -7.76 -12.71
N GLY A 47 5.27 -8.99 -12.31
CA GLY A 47 5.99 -10.20 -12.70
C GLY A 47 5.97 -10.50 -14.21
N GLU A 48 4.93 -10.09 -14.94
CA GLU A 48 4.83 -10.28 -16.40
C GLU A 48 5.69 -9.28 -17.18
N ARG A 49 5.75 -8.00 -16.76
CA ARG A 49 6.59 -6.98 -17.42
C ARG A 49 8.09 -7.18 -17.17
N LEU A 50 8.47 -7.73 -16.01
CA LEU A 50 9.87 -8.05 -15.73
C LEU A 50 10.33 -9.30 -16.50
N ASN A 51 9.47 -10.32 -16.66
CA ASN A 51 9.81 -11.53 -17.39
C ASN A 51 9.88 -11.32 -18.92
N GLU A 52 9.07 -10.41 -19.47
CA GLU A 52 9.16 -9.99 -20.89
C GLU A 52 10.50 -9.29 -21.19
N GLY A 53 11.01 -8.48 -20.24
CA GLY A 53 12.30 -7.78 -20.35
C GLY A 53 13.54 -8.70 -20.22
N TYR A 54 13.42 -9.83 -19.53
CA TYR A 54 14.51 -10.81 -19.38
C TYR A 54 14.56 -11.89 -20.48
N ARG A 55 13.48 -12.10 -21.25
CA ARG A 55 13.47 -13.01 -22.41
C ARG A 55 13.86 -12.37 -23.74
N ALA A 56 13.92 -11.04 -23.82
CA ALA A 56 14.31 -10.29 -25.00
C ALA A 56 15.78 -9.80 -24.97
N GLY A 57 16.62 -10.37 -24.10
CA GLY A 57 18.05 -10.07 -23.98
C GLY A 57 18.94 -11.16 -24.55
#